data_AF-A0A151JRK2-F1
#
_entry.id   AF-A0A151JRK2-F1
#
_cell.length_a   1.000
_cell.length_b   1.000
_cell.length_c   1.000
_cell.angle_alpha   90.00
_cell.angle_beta   90.00
_cell.angle_gamma   90.00
#
_symmetry.space_group_name_H-M   'P 1'
#
loop_
_entity.id
_entity.type
_entity.pdbx_description
1 polymer ?
#
loop_
_entity_poly.entity_id
_entity_poly.type
_entity_poly.pdbx_seq_one_letter_code
_entity_poly.pdbx_strand_id
1 'polypeptide(L)'
;FQFEEPIYGTIDLNYADYMAPAYMLTLIFFLATTVSTTLIITDRMEGVWDRSVVQGVKTEDILLSHILIQSISIAIHTAMIVLLFFPVWGLECKGSIFTVIILTFLIGFCGLMHGFIISVMCKDHTMAHYCSVGSFFPLIVMSGCIWPVEGMPKGLRWISYALPTTLPSISLRGVIYKGYSISESQVYIGFLLSAGWILCSFMVTVLGVRSKSS
;
A
#
# COMPACT_ATOMS: atom_id res chain seq x y z
N PHE A 1 -14.91 13.24 35.23
CA PHE A 1 -15.31 12.40 34.10
C PHE A 1 -14.89 10.97 34.42
N GLN A 2 -15.83 10.11 34.82
CA GLN A 2 -15.58 8.67 34.90
C GLN A 2 -15.63 8.14 33.47
N PHE A 3 -14.52 7.63 32.96
CA PHE A 3 -14.49 6.94 31.68
C PHE A 3 -15.16 5.57 31.87
N GLU A 4 -16.11 5.24 31.01
CA GLU A 4 -16.71 3.90 30.95
C GLU A 4 -15.65 2.87 30.53
N GLU A 5 -15.81 1.62 30.96
CA GLU A 5 -14.90 0.54 30.58
C GLU A 5 -14.92 0.34 29.05
N PRO A 6 -13.76 0.34 28.38
CA PRO A 6 -13.70 0.20 26.94
C PRO A 6 -14.12 -1.20 26.52
N ILE A 7 -15.05 -1.28 25.56
CA ILE A 7 -15.50 -2.56 24.96
C ILE A 7 -14.34 -3.29 24.26
N TYR A 8 -13.31 -2.57 23.82
CA TYR A 8 -12.09 -3.11 23.22
C TYR A 8 -10.83 -2.38 23.74
N GLY A 9 -9.85 -3.13 24.25
CA GLY A 9 -8.56 -2.62 24.74
C GLY A 9 -8.48 -2.50 26.26
N THR A 10 -7.34 -2.04 26.77
CA THR A 10 -7.13 -1.67 28.18
C THR A 10 -7.18 -0.14 28.33
N ILE A 11 -7.35 0.37 29.55
CA ILE A 11 -7.39 1.83 29.80
C ILE A 11 -6.00 2.46 29.56
N ASP A 12 -4.93 1.68 29.69
CA ASP A 12 -3.54 2.05 29.42
C ASP A 12 -3.10 1.66 28.00
N LEU A 13 -3.75 2.22 26.97
CA LEU A 13 -3.33 1.99 25.58
C LEU A 13 -2.08 2.81 25.25
N ASN A 14 -1.00 2.14 24.88
CA ASN A 14 0.16 2.80 24.29
C ASN A 14 -0.23 3.33 22.91
N TYR A 15 0.00 4.63 22.68
CA TYR A 15 -0.30 5.26 21.40
C TYR A 15 0.44 4.59 20.23
N ALA A 16 1.62 4.00 20.48
CA ALA A 16 2.35 3.20 19.50
C ALA A 16 1.53 2.03 18.92
N ASP A 17 0.70 1.38 19.74
CA ASP A 17 -0.13 0.24 19.33
C ASP A 17 -1.27 0.70 18.42
N TYR A 18 -1.84 1.88 18.69
CA TYR A 18 -2.83 2.50 17.80
C TYR A 18 -2.26 2.79 16.40
N MET A 19 -1.00 3.23 16.33
CA MET A 19 -0.31 3.57 15.08
C MET A 19 0.12 2.33 14.29
N ALA A 20 0.48 1.24 14.97
CA ALA A 20 1.15 0.08 14.37
C ALA A 20 0.47 -0.45 13.09
N PRO A 21 -0.85 -0.72 13.05
CA PRO A 21 -1.49 -1.25 11.84
C PRO A 21 -1.45 -0.29 10.65
N ALA A 22 -1.66 1.01 10.90
CA ALA A 22 -1.59 2.04 9.86
C ALA A 22 -0.16 2.15 9.31
N TYR A 23 0.81 2.14 10.22
CA TYR A 23 2.22 2.20 9.87
C TYR A 23 2.66 0.99 9.04
N MET A 24 2.28 -0.23 9.41
CA MET A 24 2.53 -1.46 8.62
C MET A 24 2.09 -1.32 7.16
N LEU A 25 0.87 -0.84 6.93
CA LEU A 25 0.32 -0.69 5.57
C LEU A 25 1.00 0.43 4.78
N THR A 26 1.29 1.57 5.43
CA THR A 26 1.99 2.67 4.75
C THR A 26 3.43 2.28 4.40
N LEU A 27 4.11 1.51 5.27
CA LEU A 27 5.44 0.99 5.02
C LEU A 27 5.47 0.01 3.85
N ILE A 28 4.57 -0.98 3.81
CA ILE A 28 4.56 -1.93 2.68
C ILE A 28 4.27 -1.23 1.36
N PHE A 29 3.34 -0.27 1.36
CA PHE A 29 3.03 0.53 0.18
C PHE A 29 4.26 1.29 -0.31
N PHE A 30 5.00 1.93 0.59
CA PHE A 30 6.20 2.68 0.27
C PHE A 30 7.34 1.81 -0.27
N LEU A 31 7.60 0.68 0.38
CA LEU A 31 8.64 -0.26 -0.04
C LEU A 31 8.30 -0.84 -1.42
N ALA A 32 7.06 -1.27 -1.63
CA ALA A 32 6.61 -1.80 -2.92
C ALA A 32 6.71 -0.75 -4.04
N THR A 33 6.29 0.49 -3.76
CA THR A 33 6.40 1.62 -4.71
C THR A 33 7.85 1.91 -5.08
N THR A 34 8.74 1.96 -4.08
CA THR A 34 10.16 2.31 -4.28
C THR A 34 10.90 1.23 -5.06
N VAL A 35 10.69 -0.05 -4.70
CA VAL A 35 11.30 -1.19 -5.41
C VAL A 35 10.83 -1.23 -6.85
N SER A 36 9.52 -1.08 -7.08
CA SER A 36 8.95 -1.11 -8.43
C SER A 36 9.50 -0.01 -9.31
N THR A 37 9.48 1.23 -8.80
CA THR A 37 9.93 2.40 -9.55
C THR A 37 11.42 2.28 -9.90
N THR A 38 12.24 1.85 -8.93
CA THR A 38 13.69 1.71 -9.15
C THR A 38 13.99 0.64 -10.19
N LEU A 39 13.37 -0.54 -10.11
CA LEU A 39 13.59 -1.64 -11.06
C LEU A 39 13.30 -1.21 -12.50
N ILE A 40 12.15 -0.57 -12.74
CA ILE A 40 11.74 -0.18 -14.10
C ILE A 40 12.66 0.92 -14.66
N ILE A 41 13.11 1.84 -13.81
CA ILE A 41 14.03 2.91 -14.25
C ILE A 41 15.41 2.33 -14.54
N THR A 42 15.91 1.38 -13.73
CA THR A 42 17.16 0.68 -14.02
C THR A 42 17.11 0.00 -15.38
N ASP A 43 16.05 -0.77 -15.66
CA ASP A 43 15.89 -1.47 -16.95
C ASP A 43 15.84 -0.50 -18.15
N ARG A 44 15.27 0.70 -17.96
CA ARG A 44 15.26 1.75 -18.99
C ARG A 44 16.63 2.40 -19.16
N MET A 45 17.32 2.71 -18.07
CA MET A 45 18.63 3.37 -18.08
C MET A 45 19.73 2.46 -18.64
N GLU A 46 19.66 1.16 -18.37
CA GLU A 46 20.59 0.17 -18.92
C GLU A 46 20.26 -0.21 -20.39
N GLY A 47 19.16 0.32 -20.93
CA GLY A 47 18.69 0.03 -22.29
C GLY A 47 18.15 -1.38 -22.47
N VAL A 48 17.90 -2.12 -21.38
CA VAL A 48 17.29 -3.45 -21.41
C VAL A 48 15.89 -3.37 -22.02
N TRP A 49 15.13 -2.35 -21.63
CA TRP A 49 13.79 -2.09 -22.15
C TRP A 49 13.77 -1.97 -23.68
N ASP A 50 14.65 -1.13 -24.24
CA ASP A 50 14.71 -0.88 -25.69
C ASP A 50 15.17 -2.13 -26.46
N ARG A 51 16.14 -2.88 -25.92
CA ARG A 51 16.60 -4.15 -26.51
C ARG A 51 15.47 -5.18 -26.57
N SER A 52 14.66 -5.29 -25.52
CA SER A 52 13.50 -6.20 -25.51
C SER A 52 12.46 -5.82 -26.56
N VAL A 53 12.19 -4.52 -26.73
CA VAL A 53 11.27 -4.04 -27.77
C VAL A 53 11.82 -4.32 -29.18
N VAL A 54 13.12 -4.12 -29.42
CA VAL A 54 13.77 -4.41 -30.72
C VAL A 54 13.74 -5.91 -31.06
N GLN A 55 13.75 -6.78 -30.04
CA GLN A 55 13.58 -8.23 -30.22
C GLN A 55 12.14 -8.64 -30.59
N GLY A 56 11.21 -7.68 -30.71
CA GLY A 56 9.81 -7.94 -31.05
C GLY A 56 8.93 -8.28 -29.85
N VAL A 57 9.41 -8.11 -28.61
CA VAL A 57 8.61 -8.30 -27.40
C VAL A 57 7.67 -7.11 -27.23
N LYS A 58 6.38 -7.38 -27.02
CA LYS A 58 5.40 -6.32 -26.81
C LYS A 58 5.63 -5.67 -25.45
N THR A 59 5.44 -4.36 -25.36
CA THR A 59 5.55 -3.61 -24.10
C THR A 59 4.59 -4.14 -23.02
N GLU A 60 3.43 -4.65 -23.44
CA GLU A 60 2.46 -5.29 -22.54
C GLU A 60 3.03 -6.55 -21.87
N ASP A 61 3.81 -7.36 -22.59
CA ASP A 61 4.43 -8.59 -22.07
C ASP A 61 5.57 -8.29 -21.08
N ILE A 62 6.34 -7.22 -21.33
CA ILE A 62 7.38 -6.72 -20.42
C ILE A 62 6.76 -6.26 -19.10
N LEU A 63 5.67 -5.49 -19.16
CA LEU A 63 4.94 -5.05 -17.97
C LEU A 63 4.39 -6.22 -17.17
N LEU A 64 3.78 -7.21 -17.84
CA LEU A 64 3.23 -8.41 -17.20
C LEU A 64 4.33 -9.20 -16.47
N SER A 65 5.50 -9.33 -17.10
CA SER A 65 6.68 -9.98 -16.49
C SER A 65 7.14 -9.28 -15.22
N HIS A 66 7.20 -7.93 -15.23
CA HIS A 66 7.51 -7.17 -14.03
C HIS A 66 6.45 -7.33 -12.94
N ILE A 67 5.17 -7.32 -13.29
CA ILE A 67 4.09 -7.51 -12.31
C ILE A 67 4.23 -8.87 -11.63
N LEU A 68 4.51 -9.94 -12.38
CA LEU A 68 4.68 -11.28 -11.83
C LEU A 68 5.89 -11.38 -10.90
N ILE A 69 7.06 -10.91 -11.34
CA ILE A 69 8.30 -10.96 -10.54
C ILE A 69 8.17 -10.10 -9.28
N GLN A 70 7.63 -8.89 -9.42
CA GLN A 70 7.49 -7.98 -8.29
C GLN A 70 6.37 -8.44 -7.33
N SER A 71 5.37 -9.19 -7.78
CA SER A 71 4.39 -9.82 -6.88
C SER A 71 5.04 -10.80 -5.90
N ILE A 72 6.05 -11.55 -6.34
CA ILE A 72 6.83 -12.44 -5.46
C ILE A 72 7.62 -11.60 -4.44
N SER A 73 8.24 -10.50 -4.88
CA SER A 73 8.92 -9.57 -3.97
C SER A 73 7.96 -8.99 -2.91
N ILE A 74 6.73 -8.66 -3.27
CA ILE A 74 5.71 -8.16 -2.33
C ILE A 74 5.30 -9.23 -1.32
N ALA A 75 5.20 -10.50 -1.73
CA ALA A 75 4.95 -11.59 -0.81
C ALA A 75 6.07 -11.69 0.25
N ILE A 76 7.33 -11.51 -0.15
CA ILE A 76 8.48 -11.45 0.76
C ILE A 76 8.37 -10.24 1.70
N HIS A 77 8.11 -9.04 1.19
CA HIS A 77 7.91 -7.85 2.04
C HIS A 77 6.76 -8.01 3.03
N THR A 78 5.66 -8.64 2.60
CA THR A 78 4.50 -8.93 3.46
C THR A 78 4.90 -9.87 4.59
N ALA A 79 5.60 -10.97 4.27
CA ALA A 79 6.10 -11.90 5.27
C ALA A 79 7.06 -11.23 6.26
N MET A 80 7.98 -10.38 5.78
CA MET A 80 8.91 -9.63 6.62
C MET A 80 8.19 -8.69 7.59
N ILE A 81 7.18 -7.92 7.11
CA ILE A 81 6.44 -6.99 7.96
C ILE A 81 5.62 -7.73 9.01
N VAL A 82 4.94 -8.82 8.64
CA VAL A 82 4.20 -9.66 9.59
C VAL A 82 5.14 -10.24 10.64
N LEU A 83 6.30 -10.77 10.24
CA LEU A 83 7.32 -11.29 11.16
C LEU A 83 7.97 -10.21 12.03
N LEU A 84 7.95 -8.94 11.64
CA LEU A 84 8.46 -7.86 12.50
C LEU A 84 7.40 -7.44 13.52
N PHE A 85 6.17 -7.21 13.08
CA PHE A 85 5.15 -6.62 13.96
C PHE A 85 4.52 -7.60 14.94
N PHE A 86 4.36 -8.88 14.63
CA PHE A 86 3.75 -9.81 15.57
C PHE A 86 4.71 -10.23 16.70
N PRO A 87 5.88 -10.84 16.42
CA PRO A 87 6.76 -11.31 17.49
C PRO A 87 7.68 -10.23 18.08
N VAL A 88 8.15 -9.23 17.31
CA VAL A 88 9.10 -8.23 17.83
C VAL A 88 8.36 -7.09 18.54
N TRP A 89 7.22 -6.65 18.01
CA TRP A 89 6.39 -5.63 18.66
C TRP A 89 5.50 -6.21 19.77
N GLY A 90 5.23 -7.53 19.74
CA GLY A 90 4.34 -8.18 20.70
C GLY A 90 2.85 -7.93 20.43
N LEU A 91 2.48 -7.65 19.19
CA LEU A 91 1.10 -7.36 18.82
C LEU A 91 0.23 -8.62 18.90
N GLU A 92 -0.76 -8.66 19.79
CA GLU A 92 -1.71 -9.77 19.85
C GLU A 92 -2.79 -9.62 18.78
N CYS A 93 -2.76 -10.48 17.77
CA CYS A 93 -3.83 -10.55 16.77
C CYS A 93 -5.05 -11.27 17.37
N LYS A 94 -6.12 -10.53 17.70
CA LYS A 94 -7.38 -11.15 18.13
C LYS A 94 -8.16 -11.77 16.96
N GLY A 95 -7.93 -11.29 15.75
CA GLY A 95 -8.54 -11.79 14.52
C GLY A 95 -7.70 -12.83 13.79
N SER A 96 -8.09 -13.12 12.54
CA SER A 96 -7.36 -14.06 11.68
C SER A 96 -6.10 -13.41 11.07
N ILE A 97 -4.93 -13.96 11.40
CA ILE A 97 -3.63 -13.55 10.81
C ILE A 97 -3.65 -13.69 9.29
N PHE A 98 -4.38 -14.67 8.75
CA PHE A 98 -4.52 -14.83 7.30
C PHE A 98 -5.20 -13.62 6.63
N THR A 99 -6.20 -13.03 7.29
CA THR A 99 -6.87 -11.82 6.79
C THR A 99 -5.90 -10.63 6.77
N VAL A 100 -5.07 -10.51 7.81
CA VAL A 100 -4.01 -9.50 7.88
C VAL A 100 -3.01 -9.66 6.74
N ILE A 101 -2.55 -10.89 6.47
CA ILE A 101 -1.60 -11.18 5.39
C ILE A 101 -2.20 -10.79 4.02
N ILE A 102 -3.43 -11.21 3.72
CA ILE A 102 -4.07 -10.89 2.43
C ILE A 102 -4.23 -9.38 2.26
N LEU A 103 -4.75 -8.69 3.28
CA LEU A 103 -4.97 -7.24 3.19
C LEU A 103 -3.64 -6.49 3.00
N THR A 104 -2.60 -6.89 3.75
CA THR A 104 -1.26 -6.32 3.64
C THR A 104 -0.66 -6.57 2.26
N PHE A 105 -0.78 -7.79 1.73
CA PHE A 105 -0.34 -8.13 0.37
C PHE A 105 -1.05 -7.29 -0.69
N LEU A 106 -2.36 -7.08 -0.55
CA LEU A 106 -3.16 -6.27 -1.48
C LEU A 106 -2.72 -4.79 -1.47
N ILE A 107 -2.36 -4.25 -0.31
CA ILE A 107 -1.78 -2.90 -0.21
C ILE A 107 -0.36 -2.84 -0.78
N GLY A 108 0.45 -3.89 -0.61
CA GLY A 108 1.72 -4.00 -1.32
C GLY A 108 1.53 -3.98 -2.84
N PHE A 109 0.54 -4.72 -3.36
CA PHE A 109 0.19 -4.72 -4.78
C PHE A 109 -0.35 -3.36 -5.27
N CYS A 110 -1.06 -2.65 -4.41
CA CYS A 110 -1.45 -1.27 -4.65
C CYS A 110 -0.24 -0.33 -4.78
N GLY A 111 0.77 -0.49 -3.92
CA GLY A 111 2.03 0.26 -3.99
C GLY A 111 2.84 -0.06 -5.25
N LEU A 112 2.86 -1.33 -5.66
CA LEU A 112 3.44 -1.76 -6.94
C LEU A 112 2.84 -0.99 -8.12
N MET A 113 1.51 -0.97 -8.25
CA MET A 113 0.84 -0.25 -9.35
C MET A 113 1.09 1.26 -9.29
N HIS A 114 1.18 1.83 -8.08
CA HIS A 114 1.56 3.23 -7.93
C HIS A 114 3.00 3.49 -8.38
N GLY A 115 3.93 2.58 -8.10
CA GLY A 115 5.32 2.65 -8.58
C GLY A 115 5.43 2.61 -10.11
N PHE A 116 4.59 1.83 -10.77
CA PHE A 116 4.48 1.85 -12.24
C PHE A 116 4.05 3.22 -12.78
N ILE A 117 3.11 3.91 -12.13
CA ILE A 117 2.70 5.26 -12.55
C ILE A 117 3.89 6.23 -12.43
N ILE A 118 4.62 6.18 -11.32
CA ILE A 118 5.79 7.05 -11.09
C ILE A 118 6.88 6.76 -12.14
N SER A 119 7.15 5.48 -12.45
CA SER A 119 8.18 5.11 -13.44
C SER A 119 7.83 5.53 -14.88
N VAL A 120 6.55 5.72 -15.19
CA VAL A 120 6.12 6.30 -16.48
C VAL A 120 6.37 7.81 -16.51
N MET A 121 6.21 8.51 -15.38
CA MET A 121 6.38 9.98 -15.30
C MET A 121 7.86 10.39 -15.18
N CYS A 122 8.67 9.62 -14.47
CA CYS A 122 10.07 9.94 -14.19
C CYS A 122 11.03 9.38 -15.23
N LYS A 123 12.13 10.09 -15.47
CA LYS A 123 13.23 9.68 -16.36
C LYS A 123 14.47 9.21 -15.58
N ASP A 124 14.76 9.88 -14.47
CA ASP A 124 15.95 9.64 -13.64
C ASP A 124 15.60 8.99 -12.30
N HIS A 125 16.54 8.22 -11.75
CA HIS A 125 16.44 7.62 -10.41
C HIS A 125 16.17 8.66 -9.32
N THR A 126 16.86 9.80 -9.37
CA THR A 126 16.72 10.86 -8.37
C THR A 126 15.33 11.49 -8.39
N MET A 127 14.80 11.79 -9.58
CA MET A 127 13.45 12.35 -9.74
C MET A 127 12.38 11.36 -9.26
N ALA A 128 12.54 10.08 -9.59
CA ALA A 128 11.64 9.03 -9.12
C ALA A 128 11.65 8.83 -7.61
N HIS A 129 12.82 8.95 -6.98
CA HIS A 129 12.93 8.90 -5.54
C HIS A 129 12.19 10.08 -4.89
N TYR A 130 12.39 11.30 -5.41
CA TYR A 130 11.66 12.48 -4.91
C TYR A 130 10.15 12.38 -5.12
N CYS A 131 9.68 11.83 -6.26
CA CYS A 131 8.25 11.59 -6.47
C CYS A 131 7.68 10.53 -5.51
N SER A 132 8.42 9.45 -5.26
CA SER A 132 8.02 8.39 -4.32
C SER A 132 7.92 8.93 -2.88
N VAL A 133 8.95 9.64 -2.41
CA VAL A 133 8.98 10.24 -1.07
C VAL A 133 7.94 11.35 -0.94
N GLY A 134 7.78 12.18 -1.98
CA GLY A 134 6.78 13.24 -2.04
C GLY A 134 5.35 12.70 -1.97
N SER A 135 5.09 11.52 -2.52
CA SER A 135 3.79 10.84 -2.43
C SER A 135 3.58 10.13 -1.08
N PHE A 136 4.65 9.63 -0.46
CA PHE A 136 4.59 8.96 0.83
C PHE A 136 4.20 9.87 1.99
N PHE A 137 4.72 11.09 2.02
CA PHE A 137 4.46 12.04 3.10
C PHE A 137 2.97 12.39 3.29
N PRO A 138 2.19 12.75 2.25
CA PRO A 138 0.75 12.94 2.41
C PRO A 138 0.01 11.64 2.74
N LEU A 139 0.46 10.49 2.22
CA LEU A 139 -0.15 9.20 2.52
C LEU A 139 -0.06 8.86 4.02
N ILE A 140 1.10 9.03 4.66
CA ILE A 140 1.24 8.70 6.09
C ILE A 140 0.41 9.65 6.96
N VAL A 141 0.40 10.94 6.62
CA VAL A 141 -0.36 11.97 7.35
C VAL A 141 -1.88 11.74 7.23
N MET A 142 -2.35 11.38 6.04
CA MET A 142 -3.79 11.24 5.78
C MET A 142 -4.35 9.83 6.07
N SER A 143 -3.50 8.81 6.16
CA SER A 143 -3.89 7.40 6.41
C SER A 143 -4.54 7.14 7.78
N GLY A 144 -4.53 8.11 8.68
CA GLY A 144 -5.03 7.93 10.05
C GLY A 144 -4.02 7.27 10.99
N CYS A 145 -2.74 7.24 10.59
CA CYS A 145 -1.62 6.74 11.40
C CYS A 145 -1.34 7.66 12.59
N ILE A 146 -1.07 8.95 12.34
CA ILE A 146 -0.70 9.93 13.38
C ILE A 146 -1.94 10.47 14.11
N TRP A 147 -3.08 10.60 13.46
CA TRP A 147 -4.29 11.06 14.14
C TRP A 147 -5.51 10.28 13.68
N PRO A 148 -6.53 10.13 14.53
CA PRO A 148 -7.80 9.54 14.13
C PRO A 148 -8.40 10.32 12.96
N VAL A 149 -8.94 9.58 11.98
CA VAL A 149 -9.60 10.15 10.79
C VAL A 149 -10.83 10.97 11.20
N GLU A 150 -11.40 10.66 12.36
CA GLU A 150 -12.50 11.38 13.01
C GLU A 150 -12.11 12.81 13.43
N GLY A 151 -10.83 13.05 13.71
CA GLY A 151 -10.30 14.38 14.08
C GLY A 151 -10.06 15.31 12.89
N MET A 152 -10.21 14.82 11.65
CA MET A 152 -9.94 15.61 10.45
C MET A 152 -11.11 16.54 10.08
N PRO A 153 -10.85 17.75 9.54
CA PRO A 153 -11.89 18.60 9.00
C PRO A 153 -12.60 17.93 7.80
N LYS A 154 -13.88 18.23 7.60
CA LYS A 154 -14.76 17.53 6.65
C LYS A 154 -14.17 17.39 5.24
N GLY A 155 -13.53 18.44 4.71
CA GLY A 155 -12.93 18.40 3.37
C GLY A 155 -11.76 17.41 3.26
N LEU A 156 -10.84 17.45 4.22
CA LEU A 156 -9.66 16.58 4.24
C LEU A 156 -10.06 15.11 4.45
N ARG A 157 -11.12 14.88 5.22
CA ARG A 157 -11.65 13.54 5.50
C ARG A 157 -12.13 12.82 4.23
N TRP A 158 -12.79 13.53 3.30
CA TRP A 158 -13.19 12.94 2.01
C TRP A 158 -11.98 12.51 1.18
N ILE A 159 -10.93 13.32 1.14
CA ILE A 159 -9.68 13.00 0.44
C ILE A 159 -9.02 11.79 1.10
N SER A 160 -8.96 11.75 2.43
CA SER A 160 -8.39 10.61 3.15
C SER A 160 -9.11 9.30 2.82
N TYR A 161 -10.44 9.31 2.71
CA TYR A 161 -11.19 8.11 2.32
C TYR A 161 -10.94 7.65 0.89
N ALA A 162 -10.53 8.55 0.00
CA ALA A 162 -10.15 8.20 -1.36
C ALA A 162 -8.74 7.57 -1.45
N LEU A 163 -7.90 7.74 -0.42
CA LEU A 163 -6.54 7.20 -0.43
C LEU A 163 -6.53 5.68 -0.21
N PRO A 164 -5.63 4.95 -0.90
CA PRO A 164 -5.57 3.50 -0.82
C PRO A 164 -5.18 2.97 0.55
N THR A 165 -4.59 3.79 1.43
CA THR A 165 -4.07 3.34 2.72
C THR A 165 -5.04 3.55 3.89
N THR A 166 -5.99 4.49 3.79
CA THR A 166 -6.82 4.92 4.93
C THR A 166 -7.89 3.90 5.32
N LEU A 167 -8.80 3.52 4.40
CA LEU A 167 -9.83 2.53 4.71
C LEU A 167 -9.24 1.14 5.04
N PRO A 168 -8.17 0.69 4.36
CA PRO A 168 -7.50 -0.56 4.72
C PRO A 168 -6.81 -0.50 6.07
N SER A 169 -6.29 0.66 6.50
CA SER A 169 -5.77 0.84 7.86
C SER A 169 -6.85 0.69 8.93
N ILE A 170 -8.03 1.29 8.73
CA ILE A 170 -9.17 1.15 9.62
C ILE A 170 -9.61 -0.33 9.69
N SER A 171 -9.66 -0.99 8.54
CA SER A 171 -10.00 -2.41 8.41
C SER A 171 -9.01 -3.30 9.17
N LEU A 172 -7.71 -3.08 8.96
CA LEU A 172 -6.66 -3.84 9.59
C LEU A 172 -6.67 -3.67 11.11
N ARG A 173 -6.89 -2.44 11.60
CA ARG A 173 -7.05 -2.16 13.03
C ARG A 173 -8.26 -2.90 13.63
N GLY A 174 -9.37 -2.97 12.89
CA GLY A 174 -10.55 -3.75 13.27
C GLY A 174 -10.26 -5.25 13.39
N VAL A 175 -9.51 -5.81 12.44
CA VAL A 175 -9.13 -7.24 12.48
C VAL A 175 -8.18 -7.53 13.65
N ILE A 176 -7.13 -6.72 13.83
CA ILE A 176 -6.10 -6.95 14.86
C ILE A 176 -6.69 -6.79 16.27
N TYR A 177 -7.39 -5.68 16.55
CA TYR A 177 -7.82 -5.35 17.92
C TYR A 177 -9.24 -5.78 18.27
N LYS A 178 -10.16 -5.80 17.29
CA LYS A 178 -11.56 -6.15 17.53
C LYS A 178 -11.90 -7.57 17.13
N GLY A 179 -10.98 -8.28 16.46
CA GLY A 179 -11.18 -9.66 16.02
C GLY A 179 -12.23 -9.79 14.92
N TYR A 180 -12.46 -8.74 14.14
CA TYR A 180 -13.47 -8.75 13.08
C TYR A 180 -13.13 -9.77 11.99
N SER A 181 -14.15 -10.49 11.53
CA SER A 181 -14.08 -11.40 10.39
C SER A 181 -14.17 -10.63 9.07
N ILE A 182 -13.84 -11.29 7.95
CA ILE A 182 -13.94 -10.75 6.59
C ILE A 182 -15.39 -10.34 6.24
N SER A 183 -16.38 -10.94 6.90
CA SER A 183 -17.80 -10.64 6.71
C SER A 183 -18.23 -9.29 7.28
N GLU A 184 -17.39 -8.63 8.08
CA GLU A 184 -17.73 -7.34 8.68
C GLU A 184 -17.65 -6.21 7.64
N SER A 185 -18.64 -5.31 7.65
CA SER A 185 -18.75 -4.26 6.63
C SER A 185 -17.49 -3.39 6.56
N GLN A 186 -16.90 -3.08 7.71
CA GLN A 186 -15.69 -2.26 7.79
C GLN A 186 -14.50 -2.92 7.07
N VAL A 187 -14.34 -4.23 7.21
CA VAL A 187 -13.24 -4.99 6.62
C VAL A 187 -13.42 -5.15 5.12
N TYR A 188 -14.65 -5.47 4.70
CA TYR A 188 -15.00 -5.64 3.29
C TYR A 188 -14.77 -4.36 2.46
N ILE A 189 -15.08 -3.19 3.02
CA ILE A 189 -14.84 -1.89 2.38
C ILE A 189 -13.33 -1.67 2.11
N GLY A 190 -12.46 -2.07 3.04
CA GLY A 190 -11.01 -1.98 2.84
C GLY A 190 -10.52 -2.83 1.67
N PHE A 191 -11.03 -4.05 1.53
CA PHE A 191 -10.71 -4.92 0.39
C PHE A 191 -11.20 -4.34 -0.94
N LEU A 192 -12.44 -3.84 -0.98
CA LEU A 192 -13.01 -3.23 -2.19
C LEU A 192 -12.25 -1.99 -2.63
N LEU A 193 -11.90 -1.09 -1.71
CA LEU A 193 -11.15 0.12 -2.05
C LEU A 193 -9.76 -0.25 -2.61
N SER A 194 -9.08 -1.20 -1.98
CA SER A 194 -7.76 -1.65 -2.43
C SER A 194 -7.83 -2.24 -3.84
N ALA A 195 -8.82 -3.10 -4.11
CA ALA A 195 -9.05 -3.66 -5.44
C ALA A 195 -9.40 -2.58 -6.47
N GLY A 196 -10.26 -1.63 -6.12
CA GLY A 196 -10.61 -0.49 -6.97
C GLY A 196 -9.40 0.37 -7.32
N TRP A 197 -8.52 0.63 -6.36
CA TRP A 197 -7.30 1.41 -6.59
C TRP A 197 -6.30 0.67 -7.49
N ILE A 198 -6.16 -0.65 -7.31
CA ILE A 198 -5.32 -1.49 -8.17
C ILE A 198 -5.79 -1.40 -9.63
N LEU A 199 -7.09 -1.58 -9.88
CA LEU A 199 -7.67 -1.50 -11.22
C LEU A 199 -7.50 -0.10 -11.82
N CYS A 200 -7.78 0.94 -11.03
CA CYS A 200 -7.60 2.33 -11.46
C CYS A 200 -6.14 2.62 -11.84
N SER A 201 -5.19 2.23 -10.98
CA SER A 201 -3.76 2.46 -11.20
C SER A 201 -3.25 1.68 -12.41
N PHE A 202 -3.68 0.43 -12.57
CA PHE A 202 -3.35 -0.39 -13.74
C PHE A 202 -3.86 0.25 -15.03
N MET A 203 -5.10 0.75 -15.04
CA MET A 203 -5.69 1.45 -16.20
C MET A 203 -4.87 2.71 -16.54
N VAL A 204 -4.49 3.50 -15.54
CA VAL A 204 -3.65 4.70 -15.73
C VAL A 204 -2.28 4.33 -16.30
N THR A 205 -1.64 3.27 -15.81
CA THR A 205 -0.35 2.79 -16.34
C THR A 205 -0.46 2.40 -17.81
N VAL A 206 -1.48 1.60 -18.19
CA VAL A 206 -1.67 1.16 -19.59
C VAL A 206 -1.90 2.36 -20.50
N LEU A 207 -2.73 3.33 -20.09
CA LEU A 207 -2.97 4.56 -20.85
C LEU A 207 -1.69 5.41 -20.97
N GLY A 208 -0.92 5.53 -19.90
CA GLY A 208 0.33 6.28 -19.88
C GLY A 208 1.40 5.68 -20.80
N VAL A 209 1.47 4.35 -20.88
CA VAL A 209 2.39 3.64 -21.78
C VAL A 209 1.95 3.81 -23.24
N ARG A 210 0.66 3.69 -23.53
CA ARG A 210 0.11 3.90 -24.89
C ARG A 210 0.35 5.32 -25.40
N SER A 211 0.17 6.33 -24.55
CA SER A 211 0.39 7.74 -24.91
C SER A 211 1.84 8.05 -25.30
N LYS A 212 2.82 7.29 -24.80
CA LYS A 212 4.25 7.49 -25.16
C LYS A 212 4.67 6.73 -26.41
N SER A 213 3.88 5.76 -26.85
CA SER A 213 4.15 4.94 -28.04
C SER A 213 3.51 5.51 -29.32
N SER A 214 2.61 6.50 -29.20
CA SER A 214 1.97 7.21 -30.32
C SER A 214 2.65 8.55 -30.57
#